data_AF-A0A2D4IVD7-F1
#
_entry.id   AF-A0A2D4IVD7-F1
#
_cell.length_a   1.000
_cell.length_b   1.000
_cell.length_c   1.000
_cell.angle_alpha   90.00
_cell.angle_beta   90.00
_cell.angle_gamma   90.00
#
_symmetry.space_group_name_H-M   'P 1'
#
loop_
_entity.id
_entity.type
_entity.pdbx_description
1 polymer ?
#
loop_
_entity_poly.entity_id
_entity_poly.type
_entity_poly.pdbx_seq_one_letter_code
_entity_poly.pdbx_strand_id
1 'polypeptide(L)'
;LREANLPEKIIQASTRCIYDATWRVFCQWCLKEGLSPSSAQLAEVLRFLQDGLEKGLAPNTLCRQVVALSSVLSWDSFPSLSHHPSVRRFLKGASNLHPPVVH
;
A
#
# COMPACT_ATOMS: atom_id res chain seq x y z
N LEU A 1 14.81 -3.09 21.09
CA LEU A 1 13.62 -3.75 21.65
C LEU A 1 12.35 -3.22 20.97
N ARG A 2 11.97 -3.79 19.82
CA ARG A 2 10.58 -3.96 19.41
C ARG A 2 10.57 -5.01 18.30
N GLU A 3 10.62 -6.25 18.75
CA GLU A 3 10.45 -7.44 17.92
C GLU A 3 9.04 -7.31 17.31
N ALA A 4 8.98 -6.99 16.02
CA ALA A 4 7.72 -6.93 15.29
C ALA A 4 7.17 -8.36 15.24
N ASN A 5 6.19 -8.63 16.11
CA ASN A 5 5.42 -9.86 16.14
C ASN A 5 4.53 -9.91 14.89
N LEU A 6 5.14 -10.23 13.74
CA LEU A 6 4.41 -10.63 12.54
C LEU A 6 3.95 -12.08 12.77
N PRO A 7 2.64 -12.37 12.68
CA PRO A 7 2.16 -13.74 12.71
C PRO A 7 2.85 -14.52 11.59
N GLU A 8 3.23 -15.73 11.93
CA GLU A 8 4.10 -16.71 11.26
C GLU A 8 3.60 -17.17 9.88
N LYS A 9 3.23 -16.22 9.02
CA LYS A 9 2.94 -16.50 7.63
C LYS A 9 4.30 -16.71 6.97
N ILE A 10 4.61 -17.94 6.61
CA ILE A 10 5.84 -18.32 5.90
C ILE A 10 5.89 -17.54 4.58
N ILE A 11 6.48 -16.34 4.59
CA ILE A 11 6.61 -15.50 3.40
C ILE A 11 7.96 -15.84 2.76
N GLN A 12 7.91 -16.46 1.57
CA GLN A 12 9.08 -16.81 0.78
C GLN A 12 10.02 -15.60 0.59
N ALA A 13 11.34 -15.80 0.66
CA ALA A 13 12.33 -14.71 0.61
C ALA A 13 12.18 -13.80 -0.63
N SER A 14 11.77 -14.36 -1.76
CA SER A 14 11.45 -13.60 -2.99
C SER A 14 10.28 -12.63 -2.80
N THR A 15 9.24 -13.05 -2.07
CA THR A 15 8.10 -12.20 -1.72
C THR A 15 8.50 -11.11 -0.74
N ARG A 16 9.41 -11.41 0.20
CA ARG A 16 9.99 -10.42 1.13
C ARG A 16 10.76 -9.32 0.39
N CYS A 17 11.52 -9.67 -0.65
CA CYS A 17 12.26 -8.69 -1.47
C CYS A 17 11.32 -7.70 -2.19
N ILE A 18 10.20 -8.17 -2.74
CA ILE A 18 9.20 -7.31 -3.41
C ILE A 18 8.49 -6.40 -2.40
N TYR A 19 8.18 -6.92 -1.21
CA TYR A 19 7.59 -6.12 -0.15
C TYR A 19 8.56 -5.07 0.39
N ASP A 20 9.84 -5.42 0.58
CA ASP A 20 10.88 -4.48 0.98
C ASP A 20 11.07 -3.37 -0.07
N ALA A 21 11.12 -3.73 -1.36
CA ALA A 21 11.19 -2.75 -2.44
C ALA A 21 10.00 -1.77 -2.41
N THR A 22 8.78 -2.29 -2.20
CA THR A 22 7.57 -1.46 -2.08
C THR A 22 7.63 -0.55 -0.85
N TRP A 23 8.07 -1.10 0.29
CA TRP A 23 8.26 -0.35 1.52
C TRP A 23 9.30 0.77 1.35
N ARG A 24 10.39 0.51 0.64
CA ARG A 24 11.41 1.53 0.34
C ARG A 24 10.84 2.66 -0.51
N VAL A 25 10.03 2.36 -1.53
CA VAL A 25 9.34 3.39 -2.32
C VAL A 25 8.42 4.22 -1.44
N PHE A 26 7.67 3.59 -0.53
CA PHE A 26 6.81 4.28 0.41
C PHE A 26 7.61 5.16 1.38
N CYS A 27 8.72 4.67 1.95
CA CYS A 27 9.60 5.46 2.81
C CYS A 27 10.17 6.68 2.08
N GLN A 28 10.58 6.53 0.81
CA GLN A 28 11.05 7.66 0.00
C GLN A 28 9.94 8.68 -0.25
N TRP A 29 8.71 8.21 -0.51
CA TRP A 29 7.56 9.09 -0.65
C TRP A 29 7.23 9.82 0.66
N CYS A 30 7.23 9.13 1.80
CA CYS A 30 7.04 9.76 3.10
C CYS A 30 8.11 10.82 3.38
N LEU A 31 9.39 10.53 3.09
CA LEU A 31 10.46 11.51 3.24
C LEU A 31 10.24 12.75 2.37
N LYS A 32 9.73 12.57 1.14
CA LYS A 32 9.40 13.68 0.24
C LYS A 32 8.25 14.54 0.78
N GLU A 33 7.25 13.92 1.39
CA GLU A 33 6.09 14.60 1.98
C GLU A 33 6.37 15.14 3.41
N GLY A 34 7.56 14.89 3.97
CA GLY A 34 7.90 15.29 5.34
C GLY A 34 7.24 14.44 6.44
N LEU A 35 6.83 13.22 6.10
CA LEU A 35 6.11 12.28 6.96
C LEU A 35 7.03 11.18 7.49
N SER A 36 6.67 10.64 8.66
CA SER A 36 7.36 9.48 9.23
C SER A 36 6.70 8.18 8.74
N PRO A 37 7.40 7.32 7.96
CA PRO A 37 6.82 6.09 7.42
C PRO A 37 6.38 5.11 8.52
N SER A 38 7.05 5.12 9.67
CA SER A 38 6.69 4.30 10.85
C SER A 38 5.41 4.75 11.56
N SER A 39 4.99 6.01 11.36
CA SER A 39 3.76 6.57 11.92
C SER A 39 2.68 6.77 10.85
N ALA A 40 2.91 6.24 9.64
CA ALA A 40 1.97 6.39 8.54
C ALA A 40 0.64 5.71 8.87
N GLN A 41 -0.43 6.50 8.83
CA GLN A 41 -1.80 6.04 9.00
C GLN A 41 -2.42 5.74 7.64
N LEU A 42 -3.65 5.20 7.66
CA LEU A 42 -4.43 4.95 6.44
C LEU A 42 -4.51 6.18 5.52
N ALA A 43 -4.60 7.39 6.08
CA ALA A 43 -4.62 8.63 5.31
C ALA A 43 -3.36 8.78 4.42
N GLU A 44 -2.18 8.53 4.96
CA GLU A 44 -0.92 8.66 4.22
C GLU A 44 -0.75 7.57 3.17
N VAL A 45 -1.23 6.36 3.46
CA VAL A 45 -1.28 5.31 2.43
C VAL A 45 -2.22 5.71 1.30
N LEU A 46 -3.40 6.27 1.59
CA LEU A 46 -4.32 6.74 0.55
C LEU A 46 -3.70 7.89 -0.28
N ARG A 47 -2.99 8.82 0.35
CA ARG A 47 -2.25 9.89 -0.35
C ARG A 47 -1.14 9.34 -1.25
N PHE A 48 -0.40 8.34 -0.77
CA PHE A 48 0.58 7.65 -1.60
C PHE A 48 -0.07 6.99 -2.83
N LEU A 49 -1.23 6.33 -2.65
CA LEU A 49 -1.97 5.74 -3.77
C LEU A 49 -2.54 6.80 -4.72
N GLN A 50 -2.94 7.95 -4.20
CA GLN A 50 -3.39 9.09 -5.01
C GLN A 50 -2.27 9.66 -5.87
N ASP A 51 -1.10 9.94 -5.29
CA ASP A 51 0.08 10.37 -6.04
C ASP A 51 0.49 9.33 -7.10
N GLY A 52 0.37 8.04 -6.76
CA GLY A 52 0.56 6.95 -7.72
C GLY A 52 -0.46 6.95 -8.86
N LEU A 53 -1.73 7.20 -8.56
CA LEU A 53 -2.79 7.30 -9.56
C LEU A 53 -2.59 8.51 -10.48
N GLU A 54 -2.22 9.68 -9.93
CA GLU A 54 -1.91 10.89 -10.69
C GLU A 54 -0.68 10.71 -11.60
N LYS A 55 0.27 9.86 -11.20
CA LYS A 55 1.40 9.43 -12.03
C LYS A 55 1.01 8.43 -13.12
N GLY A 56 -0.25 8.01 -13.20
CA GLY A 56 -0.74 7.06 -14.19
C GLY A 56 -0.47 5.60 -13.84
N LEU A 57 -0.25 5.25 -12.57
CA LEU A 57 -0.16 3.85 -12.16
C LEU A 57 -1.50 3.14 -12.34
N ALA A 58 -1.44 1.94 -12.92
CA ALA A 58 -2.61 1.10 -13.07
C ALA A 58 -3.22 0.74 -11.68
N PRO A 59 -4.55 0.63 -11.57
CA PRO A 59 -5.22 0.29 -10.33
C PRO A 59 -4.77 -1.05 -9.76
N ASN A 60 -4.38 -2.01 -10.62
CA ASN A 60 -3.83 -3.29 -10.20
C ASN A 60 -2.46 -3.16 -9.51
N THR A 61 -1.63 -2.21 -9.95
CA THR A 61 -0.35 -1.88 -9.32
C THR A 61 -0.56 -1.24 -7.96
N LEU A 62 -1.49 -0.28 -7.86
CA LEU A 62 -1.90 0.34 -6.59
C LEU A 62 -2.40 -0.73 -5.59
N CYS A 63 -3.21 -1.68 -6.06
CA CYS A 63 -3.71 -2.80 -5.26
C CYS A 63 -2.57 -3.67 -4.72
N ARG A 64 -1.55 -3.97 -5.54
CA ARG A 64 -0.36 -4.71 -5.10
C ARG A 64 0.45 -3.93 -4.05
N GLN A 65 0.59 -2.62 -4.22
CA GLN A 65 1.27 -1.78 -3.24
C GLN A 65 0.55 -1.80 -1.89
N VAL A 66 -0.79 -1.71 -1.88
CA VAL A 66 -1.61 -1.85 -0.68
C VAL A 66 -1.37 -3.19 0.02
N VAL A 67 -1.38 -4.30 -0.72
CA VAL A 67 -1.17 -5.64 -0.15
C VAL A 67 0.23 -5.77 0.47
N ALA A 68 1.25 -5.24 -0.22
CA ALA A 68 2.61 -5.23 0.27
C ALA A 68 2.73 -4.40 1.57
N LEU A 69 2.19 -3.18 1.56
CA LEU A 69 2.17 -2.31 2.73
C LEU A 69 1.38 -2.94 3.88
N SER A 70 0.24 -3.60 3.62
CA SER A 70 -0.53 -4.35 4.61
C SER A 70 0.24 -5.49 5.27
N SER A 71 1.22 -6.04 4.57
CA SER A 71 2.01 -7.16 5.07
C SER A 71 3.20 -6.70 5.90
N VAL A 72 3.64 -5.45 5.73
CA VAL A 72 4.78 -4.84 6.45
C VAL A 72 4.28 -3.98 7.63
N LEU A 73 3.20 -3.22 7.41
CA LEU A 73 2.53 -2.41 8.41
C LEU A 73 1.50 -3.27 9.14
N SER A 74 1.85 -3.73 10.32
CA SER A 74 0.88 -4.29 11.26
C SER A 74 0.05 -3.14 11.84
N TRP A 75 -1.18 -2.96 11.37
CA TRP A 75 -2.12 -2.01 11.97
C TRP A 75 -3.03 -2.72 12.96
N ASP A 76 -3.07 -2.18 14.18
CA ASP A 76 -3.79 -2.75 15.32
C ASP A 76 -5.29 -2.95 15.03
N SER A 77 -5.88 -2.14 14.14
CA SER A 77 -7.32 -2.15 13.89
C SER A 77 -7.82 -3.11 12.81
N PHE A 78 -6.98 -3.65 11.91
CA PHE A 78 -7.47 -4.52 10.83
C PHE A 78 -6.47 -5.61 10.39
N PRO A 79 -6.95 -6.85 10.16
CA PRO A 79 -6.10 -7.95 9.70
C PRO A 79 -5.60 -7.79 8.25
N SER A 80 -6.20 -6.90 7.45
CA SER A 80 -5.68 -6.54 6.12
C SER A 80 -6.22 -5.21 5.60
N LEU A 81 -5.32 -4.33 5.16
CA LEU A 81 -5.60 -3.04 4.50
C LEU A 81 -6.49 -3.17 3.27
N SER A 82 -6.32 -4.26 2.52
CA SER A 82 -7.05 -4.53 1.28
C SER A 82 -8.55 -4.75 1.49
N HIS A 83 -8.95 -5.10 2.72
CA HIS A 83 -10.36 -5.22 3.12
C HIS A 83 -10.94 -3.90 3.65
N HIS A 84 -10.12 -2.86 3.85
CA HIS A 84 -10.61 -1.60 4.38
C HIS A 84 -11.55 -0.92 3.36
N PRO A 85 -12.78 -0.53 3.74
CA PRO A 85 -13.77 0.00 2.81
C PRO A 85 -13.29 1.27 2.10
N SER A 86 -12.46 2.11 2.75
CA SER A 86 -11.87 3.30 2.12
C SER A 86 -10.91 2.95 0.98
N VAL A 87 -10.08 1.90 1.15
CA VAL A 87 -9.14 1.45 0.11
C VAL A 87 -9.89 0.85 -1.07
N ARG A 88 -10.90 0.01 -0.80
CA ARG A 88 -11.79 -0.52 -1.85
C ARG A 88 -12.52 0.58 -2.62
N ARG A 89 -13.05 1.59 -1.92
CA ARG A 89 -13.71 2.74 -2.56
C ARG A 89 -12.73 3.53 -3.40
N PHE A 90 -11.51 3.77 -2.90
CA PHE A 90 -10.46 4.45 -3.64
C PHE A 90 -10.07 3.69 -4.91
N LEU A 91 -9.77 2.40 -4.81
CA LEU A 91 -9.41 1.56 -5.97
C LEU A 91 -10.55 1.45 -6.99
N LYS A 92 -11.80 1.41 -6.53
CA LYS A 92 -12.98 1.46 -7.41
C LYS A 92 -13.07 2.80 -8.13
N GLY A 93 -12.81 3.92 -7.44
CA GLY A 93 -12.70 5.24 -8.05
C GLY A 93 -11.57 5.32 -9.09
N ALA A 94 -10.38 4.82 -8.75
CA ALA A 94 -9.23 4.74 -9.65
C ALA A 94 -9.53 3.91 -10.91
N SER A 95 -10.24 2.79 -10.76
CA SER A 95 -10.64 1.94 -11.88
C SER A 95 -11.70 2.59 -12.77
N ASN A 96 -12.60 3.39 -12.19
CA ASN A 96 -13.60 4.15 -12.95
C ASN A 96 -12.98 5.33 -13.73
N LEU A 97 -11.89 5.91 -13.22
CA LEU A 97 -11.12 6.97 -13.89
C LEU A 97 -10.31 6.45 -15.09
N HIS A 98 -10.01 5.15 -15.10
CA HIS A 98 -9.34 4.47 -16.20
C HIS A 98 -10.33 3.47 -16.84
N PRO A 99 -11.38 3.95 -17.53
CA PRO A 99 -12.32 3.04 -18.17
C PRO A 99 -11.56 2.15 -19.14
N PRO A 100 -11.78 0.82 -19.13
CA PRO A 100 -11.28 -0.01 -20.21
C PRO A 100 -11.88 0.56 -21.50
N VAL A 101 -11.03 0.98 -22.43
CA VAL A 101 -11.45 1.21 -23.81
C VAL A 101 -12.04 -0.12 -24.27
N VAL A 102 -13.37 -0.20 -24.25
CA VAL A 102 -14.12 -1.18 -25.00
C VAL A 102 -13.91 -0.78 -26.46
N HIS A 103 -13.16 -1.61 -27.18
CA HIS A 103 -13.11 -1.61 -28.63
C HIS A 103 -14.09 -2.67 -29.14
#